data_AF-A0A7V8E0R3-F1
#
_entry.id   AF-A0A7V8E0R3-F1
#
_cell.length_a   1.000
_cell.length_b   1.000
_cell.length_c   1.000
_cell.angle_alpha   90.00
_cell.angle_beta   90.00
_cell.angle_gamma   90.00
#
_symmetry.space_group_name_H-M   'P 1'
#
loop_
_entity.id
_entity.type
_entity.pdbx_description
1 polymer ?
#
loop_
_entity_poly.entity_id
_entity_poly.type
_entity_poly.pdbx_seq_one_letter_code
_entity_poly.pdbx_strand_id
1 'polypeptide(L)'
;MTLQLSWRGRLADPGRIDSFEDALLEVALEFGGQFHPLDPEDHARGGLLDLSPGLGRIPFAVQRDGRLATIQGESAATDGWISVPAHFATAEGHSLLVEVLEALCDAFLPGLEIRDDAGYAGAHDAEAFLAARARSGAEASPFKPAILRRRVRAVIDLPEQKRPSIGKNDPEGTDSRVEGTEAEWDAFYRRNLRRNAGLRRSIEMSVAGGEEHGTAFEEALRSEGITELPGMEVPEEGPGGEDDDVDEEQGWDVPDEVNTESPAAVPHELRFPPLVERSQDVVCQAMDAVKGSRSPLSPANVLCAGVLEMAGGLSQAISDDDEESELDTPFGLIVVQLKRALRGVEFALGALPACREGKRAETGSLERIEKELRVFQDEILARLATARVDWARDKGGRV
;
A
#
# COMPACT_ATOMS: atom_id res chain seq x y z
N MET A 1 6.99 -10.25 25.83
CA MET A 1 7.96 -9.14 26.03
C MET A 1 7.94 -8.32 24.76
N THR A 2 7.56 -7.05 24.85
CA THR A 2 7.49 -6.15 23.69
C THR A 2 8.92 -5.72 23.33
N LEU A 3 9.34 -5.99 22.09
CA LEU A 3 10.63 -5.49 21.60
C LEU A 3 10.50 -3.99 21.38
N GLN A 4 11.47 -3.23 21.87
CA GLN A 4 11.54 -1.79 21.65
C GLN A 4 12.74 -1.48 20.78
N LEU A 5 12.50 -0.69 19.75
CA LEU A 5 13.52 -0.06 18.93
C LEU A 5 13.43 1.44 19.16
N SER A 6 14.56 2.09 19.36
CA SER A 6 14.60 3.53 19.57
C SER A 6 15.71 4.13 18.73
N TRP A 7 15.43 5.27 18.09
CA TRP A 7 16.43 5.96 17.27
C TRP A 7 16.39 7.46 17.45
N ARG A 8 17.50 8.11 17.14
CA ARG A 8 17.58 9.57 17.02
C ARG A 8 18.60 9.94 15.98
N GLY A 9 18.35 11.00 15.24
CA GLY A 9 19.24 11.41 14.16
C GLY A 9 18.82 12.72 13.53
N ARG A 10 19.58 13.12 12.53
CA ARG A 10 19.36 14.33 11.75
C ARG A 10 19.73 14.06 10.30
N LEU A 11 18.91 14.53 9.36
CA LEU A 11 19.27 14.57 7.94
C LEU A 11 20.56 15.37 7.77
N ALA A 12 21.50 14.82 7.02
CA ALA A 12 22.74 15.52 6.66
C ALA A 12 22.44 16.81 5.88
N ASP A 13 21.45 16.73 4.99
CA ASP A 13 20.98 17.82 4.15
C ASP A 13 19.45 17.88 4.17
N PRO A 14 18.83 18.85 4.86
CA PRO A 14 17.39 19.04 4.86
C PRO A 14 16.79 19.29 3.47
N GLY A 15 17.59 19.76 2.51
CA GLY A 15 17.16 19.94 1.11
C GLY A 15 16.91 18.63 0.37
N ARG A 16 17.35 17.48 0.92
CA ARG A 16 17.14 16.13 0.34
C ARG A 16 15.95 15.39 0.96
N ILE A 17 15.03 16.11 1.58
CA ILE A 17 13.87 15.49 2.26
C ILE A 17 12.96 14.72 1.29
N ASP A 18 12.80 15.20 0.06
CA ASP A 18 12.05 14.48 -0.98
C ASP A 18 12.72 13.15 -1.33
N SER A 19 14.04 13.16 -1.57
CA SER A 19 14.81 11.94 -1.84
C SER A 19 14.77 10.93 -0.68
N PHE A 20 14.68 11.42 0.56
CA PHE A 20 14.52 10.61 1.75
C PHE A 20 13.14 9.97 1.80
N GLU A 21 12.06 10.74 1.62
CA GLU A 21 10.68 10.21 1.58
C GLU A 21 10.47 9.25 0.41
N ASP A 22 11.08 9.50 -0.74
CA ASP A 22 11.04 8.59 -1.89
C ASP A 22 11.77 7.29 -1.59
N ALA A 23 12.89 7.33 -0.86
CA ALA A 23 13.57 6.11 -0.41
C ALA A 23 12.69 5.29 0.54
N LEU A 24 11.97 5.96 1.46
CA LEU A 24 11.01 5.30 2.35
C LEU A 24 9.85 4.67 1.55
N LEU A 25 9.29 5.40 0.58
CA LEU A 25 8.25 4.89 -0.30
C LEU A 25 8.73 3.66 -1.08
N GLU A 26 9.92 3.70 -1.69
CA GLU A 26 10.44 2.53 -2.43
C GLU A 26 10.66 1.32 -1.52
N VAL A 27 11.13 1.54 -0.29
CA VAL A 27 11.24 0.47 0.71
C VAL A 27 9.85 -0.10 1.00
N ALA A 28 8.85 0.75 1.25
CA ALA A 28 7.47 0.32 1.47
C ALA A 28 7.00 -0.58 0.31
N LEU A 29 7.13 -0.09 -0.92
CA LEU A 29 6.69 -0.79 -2.13
C LEU A 29 7.44 -2.09 -2.38
N GLU A 30 8.75 -2.13 -2.12
CA GLU A 30 9.57 -3.34 -2.25
C GLU A 30 9.11 -4.45 -1.29
N PHE A 31 8.69 -4.06 -0.09
CA PHE A 31 8.10 -4.98 0.88
C PHE A 31 6.58 -5.07 0.74
N GLY A 32 5.95 -4.43 -0.25
CA GLY A 32 4.51 -4.51 -0.45
C GLY A 32 3.66 -3.80 0.60
N GLY A 33 4.27 -2.88 1.36
CA GLY A 33 3.60 -1.95 2.25
C GLY A 33 3.34 -0.58 1.62
N GLN A 34 3.11 0.43 2.46
CA GLN A 34 2.64 1.76 2.06
C GLN A 34 3.40 2.86 2.80
N PHE A 35 3.51 4.03 2.17
CA PHE A 35 4.01 5.23 2.82
C PHE A 35 2.88 6.24 2.89
N HIS A 36 2.54 6.66 4.11
CA HIS A 36 1.51 7.66 4.37
C HIS A 36 2.19 8.97 4.73
N PRO A 37 2.26 9.95 3.82
CA PRO A 37 2.78 11.27 4.17
C PRO A 37 1.98 11.88 5.33
N LEU A 38 2.67 12.67 6.16
CA LEU A 38 2.02 13.45 7.21
C LEU A 38 1.44 14.74 6.64
N ASP A 39 0.29 15.16 7.18
CA ASP A 39 -0.22 16.50 6.95
C ASP A 39 0.82 17.53 7.42
N PRO A 40 1.18 18.51 6.59
CA PRO A 40 2.28 19.44 6.84
C PRO A 40 1.97 20.54 7.88
N GLU A 41 0.85 20.44 8.60
CA GLU A 41 0.49 21.40 9.64
C GLU A 41 1.53 21.35 10.78
N ASP A 42 2.23 22.46 10.97
CA ASP A 42 3.33 22.67 11.93
C ASP A 42 4.64 21.88 11.69
N HIS A 43 5.31 22.19 10.57
CA HIS A 43 6.79 22.23 10.48
C HIS A 43 7.53 20.89 10.49
N ALA A 44 6.83 19.76 10.34
CA ALA A 44 7.43 18.44 10.18
C ALA A 44 7.00 17.80 8.86
N ARG A 45 7.95 17.51 7.99
CA ARG A 45 7.74 16.67 6.81
C ARG A 45 8.09 15.22 7.13
N GLY A 46 7.63 14.28 6.33
CA GLY A 46 7.81 12.85 6.56
C GLY A 46 6.50 12.09 6.45
N GLY A 47 6.45 10.91 7.04
CA GLY A 47 5.33 10.00 6.89
C GLY A 47 5.44 8.77 7.78
N LEU A 48 4.38 7.98 7.77
CA LEU A 48 4.36 6.65 8.32
C LEU A 48 4.76 5.64 7.26
N LEU A 49 5.87 4.95 7.48
CA LEU A 49 6.28 3.80 6.69
C LEU A 49 5.57 2.55 7.24
N ASP A 50 4.54 2.08 6.56
CA ASP A 50 3.94 0.77 6.81
C ASP A 50 4.69 -0.26 5.98
N LEU A 51 5.47 -1.12 6.62
CA LEU A 51 6.13 -2.23 5.93
C LEU A 51 5.10 -3.35 5.70
N SER A 52 5.50 -4.42 5.00
CA SER A 52 4.60 -5.57 4.82
C SER A 52 4.00 -6.05 6.15
N PRO A 53 2.88 -6.76 6.08
CA PRO A 53 2.16 -7.19 7.26
C PRO A 53 2.99 -7.85 8.34
N GLY A 54 2.81 -7.41 9.59
CA GLY A 54 3.57 -7.98 10.70
C GLY A 54 5.05 -7.58 10.71
N LEU A 55 5.50 -6.72 9.78
CA LEU A 55 6.88 -6.22 9.71
C LEU A 55 7.07 -4.84 10.37
N GLY A 56 5.98 -4.18 10.77
CA GLY A 56 6.02 -2.98 11.59
C GLY A 56 5.70 -1.69 10.85
N ARG A 57 5.31 -0.68 11.64
CA ARG A 57 5.04 0.68 11.18
C ARG A 57 6.09 1.62 11.78
N ILE A 58 6.69 2.44 10.94
CA ILE A 58 7.75 3.38 11.34
C ILE A 58 7.29 4.82 11.12
N PRO A 59 7.05 5.58 12.20
CA PRO A 59 6.88 7.01 12.10
C PRO A 59 8.23 7.67 11.78
N PHE A 60 8.32 8.34 10.64
CA PHE A 60 9.40 9.27 10.33
C PHE A 60 8.82 10.66 10.20
N ALA A 61 9.04 11.51 11.19
CA ALA A 61 8.87 12.95 11.04
C ALA A 61 10.24 13.62 11.03
N VAL A 62 10.38 14.68 10.25
CA VAL A 62 11.61 15.45 10.07
C VAL A 62 11.27 16.92 10.22
N GLN A 63 11.86 17.56 11.21
CA GLN A 63 11.72 19.00 11.43
C GLN A 63 12.43 19.80 10.34
N ARG A 64 12.10 21.08 10.20
CA ARG A 64 12.78 22.01 9.26
C ARG A 64 14.30 22.06 9.41
N ASP A 65 14.82 21.85 10.60
CA ASP A 65 16.26 21.81 10.84
C ASP A 65 16.90 20.45 10.46
N GLY A 66 16.11 19.50 9.95
CA GLY A 66 16.52 18.15 9.58
C GLY A 66 16.47 17.14 10.72
N ARG A 67 16.12 17.51 11.95
CA ARG A 67 16.06 16.56 13.07
C ARG A 67 14.90 15.60 12.90
N LEU A 68 15.13 14.31 13.19
CA LEU A 68 14.05 13.35 13.30
C LEU A 68 13.18 13.71 14.52
N ALA A 69 11.87 13.63 14.35
CA ALA A 69 10.87 13.93 15.37
C ALA A 69 9.89 12.76 15.55
N THR A 70 9.20 12.76 16.68
CA THR A 70 8.09 11.86 16.95
C THR A 70 6.81 12.35 16.32
N ILE A 71 5.98 11.42 15.86
CA ILE A 71 4.59 11.67 15.49
C ILE A 71 3.74 11.42 16.75
N GLN A 72 2.92 12.41 17.16
CA GLN A 72 2.07 12.28 18.34
C GLN A 72 1.14 11.06 18.20
N GLY A 73 1.08 10.24 19.26
CA GLY A 73 0.24 9.04 19.29
C GLY A 73 0.90 7.78 18.71
N GLU A 74 1.96 7.91 17.92
CA GLU A 74 2.64 6.77 17.25
C GLU A 74 4.00 6.44 17.86
N SER A 75 4.61 7.38 18.59
CA SER A 75 5.92 7.20 19.20
C SER A 75 6.06 7.97 20.52
N ALA A 76 6.87 7.44 21.43
CA ALA A 76 7.24 8.14 22.66
C ALA A 76 8.54 8.90 22.44
N ALA A 77 8.52 10.22 22.68
CA ALA A 77 9.71 11.05 22.72
C ALA A 77 10.29 11.04 24.14
N THR A 78 11.54 10.64 24.30
CA THR A 78 12.25 10.83 25.57
C THR A 78 13.68 11.25 25.25
N ASP A 79 14.08 12.44 25.70
CA ASP A 79 15.42 13.00 25.45
C ASP A 79 15.85 12.99 23.96
N GLY A 80 14.89 13.23 23.05
CA GLY A 80 15.12 13.23 21.61
C GLY A 80 15.19 11.85 20.95
N TRP A 81 14.97 10.77 21.71
CA TRP A 81 14.78 9.42 21.16
C TRP A 81 13.35 9.22 20.71
N ILE A 82 13.19 8.74 19.48
CA ILE A 82 11.94 8.24 18.92
C ILE A 82 11.89 6.77 19.28
N SER A 83 10.98 6.41 20.19
CA SER A 83 10.76 5.02 20.58
C SER A 83 9.49 4.51 19.96
N VAL A 84 9.58 3.38 19.26
CA VAL A 84 8.42 2.72 18.69
C VAL A 84 8.36 1.33 19.28
N PRO A 85 7.26 0.99 19.98
CA PRO A 85 7.04 -0.39 20.35
C PRO A 85 6.89 -1.14 19.05
N ALA A 86 7.63 -2.22 18.86
CA ALA A 86 7.40 -3.11 17.72
C ALA A 86 6.07 -3.84 17.98
N HIS A 87 4.95 -3.14 17.77
CA HIS A 87 3.58 -3.63 17.98
C HIS A 87 3.24 -4.83 17.09
N PHE A 88 4.10 -5.08 16.09
CA PHE A 88 4.06 -6.19 15.16
C PHE A 88 5.28 -7.08 15.36
N ALA A 89 5.51 -7.52 16.60
CA ALA A 89 6.67 -8.29 17.01
C ALA A 89 6.77 -9.63 16.25
N THR A 90 7.23 -9.61 15.00
CA THR A 90 7.90 -10.72 14.34
C THR A 90 9.40 -10.45 14.41
N ALA A 91 10.21 -11.52 14.43
CA ALA A 91 11.66 -11.38 14.33
C ALA A 91 12.03 -10.68 13.02
N GLU A 92 11.24 -11.00 12.01
CA GLU A 92 11.31 -10.50 10.64
C GLU A 92 11.16 -8.99 10.57
N GLY A 93 10.08 -8.47 11.15
CA GLY A 93 9.80 -7.04 11.21
C GLY A 93 10.89 -6.28 11.91
N HIS A 94 11.24 -6.73 13.12
CA HIS A 94 12.31 -6.09 13.88
C HIS A 94 13.64 -6.04 13.12
N SER A 95 14.02 -7.14 12.46
CA SER A 95 15.24 -7.18 11.64
C SER A 95 15.13 -6.21 10.46
N LEU A 96 13.99 -6.18 9.77
CA LEU A 96 13.75 -5.27 8.66
C LEU A 96 13.84 -3.80 9.08
N LEU A 97 13.24 -3.44 10.21
CA LEU A 97 13.31 -2.10 10.77
C LEU A 97 14.76 -1.66 10.99
N VAL A 98 15.58 -2.53 11.59
CA VAL A 98 17.00 -2.25 11.81
C VAL A 98 17.74 -2.09 10.48
N GLU A 99 17.55 -2.99 9.52
CA GLU A 99 18.22 -2.89 8.22
C GLU A 99 17.81 -1.64 7.44
N VAL A 100 16.53 -1.22 7.52
CA VAL A 100 16.05 0.04 6.94
C VAL A 100 16.71 1.24 7.60
N LEU A 101 16.71 1.31 8.94
CA LEU A 101 17.34 2.41 9.68
C LEU A 101 18.84 2.52 9.38
N GLU A 102 19.56 1.41 9.32
CA GLU A 102 20.98 1.43 8.99
C GLU A 102 21.27 1.84 7.55
N ALA A 103 20.48 1.36 6.59
CA ALA A 103 20.64 1.80 5.20
C ALA A 103 20.30 3.30 5.06
N LEU A 104 19.32 3.82 5.79
CA LEU A 104 19.04 5.26 5.85
C LEU A 104 20.15 6.04 6.56
N CYS A 105 20.82 5.45 7.56
CA CYS A 105 22.02 6.02 8.20
C CYS A 105 23.12 6.27 7.16
N ASP A 106 23.45 5.26 6.37
CA ASP A 106 24.48 5.32 5.32
C ASP A 106 24.13 6.39 4.25
N ALA A 107 22.85 6.51 3.87
CA ALA A 107 22.44 7.34 2.73
C ALA A 107 22.01 8.78 3.06
N PHE A 108 21.41 9.02 4.23
CA PHE A 108 20.75 10.29 4.57
C PHE A 108 21.05 10.80 5.99
N LEU A 109 21.32 9.89 6.93
CA LEU A 109 21.36 10.17 8.37
C LEU A 109 22.70 9.71 8.99
N PRO A 110 23.87 10.26 8.60
CA PRO A 110 25.19 9.76 9.00
C PRO A 110 25.48 9.82 10.51
N GLY A 111 24.63 10.51 11.29
CA GLY A 111 24.67 10.55 12.75
C GLY A 111 23.49 9.81 13.41
N LEU A 112 22.84 8.89 12.70
CA LEU A 112 21.74 8.10 13.27
C LEU A 112 22.28 7.19 14.36
N GLU A 113 21.70 7.31 15.55
CA GLU A 113 21.93 6.38 16.65
C GLU A 113 20.73 5.46 16.77
N ILE A 114 20.98 4.14 16.87
CA ILE A 114 19.95 3.11 17.03
C ILE A 114 20.20 2.38 18.36
N ARG A 115 19.14 2.24 19.15
CA ARG A 115 19.08 1.42 20.37
C ARG A 115 18.10 0.29 20.13
N ASP A 116 18.64 -0.92 20.19
CA ASP A 116 17.90 -2.14 19.98
C ASP A 116 18.03 -3.04 21.20
N ASP A 117 16.93 -3.17 21.95
CA ASP A 117 16.86 -4.03 23.14
C ASP A 117 17.06 -5.51 22.80
N ALA A 118 16.86 -5.90 21.55
CA ALA A 118 17.06 -7.27 21.08
C ALA A 118 18.51 -7.57 20.68
N GLY A 119 19.36 -6.54 20.56
CA GLY A 119 20.77 -6.67 20.22
C GLY A 119 21.05 -7.14 18.78
N TYR A 120 20.08 -7.03 17.87
CA TYR A 120 20.30 -7.32 16.45
C TYR A 120 21.09 -6.18 15.77
N ALA A 121 20.75 -4.92 16.10
CA ALA A 121 21.48 -3.75 15.61
C ALA A 121 22.97 -3.83 15.98
N GLY A 122 23.84 -3.67 14.97
CA GLY A 122 25.30 -3.78 15.11
C GLY A 122 25.87 -5.21 15.11
N ALA A 123 25.12 -6.22 15.55
CA ALA A 123 25.58 -7.61 15.50
C ALA A 123 25.33 -8.26 14.14
N HIS A 124 24.19 -7.95 13.49
CA HIS A 124 23.72 -8.59 12.26
C HIS A 124 23.71 -10.13 12.29
N ASP A 125 23.69 -10.71 13.49
CA ASP A 125 23.67 -12.15 13.69
C ASP A 125 22.21 -12.63 13.75
N ALA A 126 21.69 -12.89 12.55
CA ALA A 126 20.36 -13.45 12.34
C ALA A 126 20.12 -14.73 13.14
N GLU A 127 21.12 -15.61 13.24
CA GLU A 127 20.98 -16.89 13.92
C GLU A 127 20.90 -16.70 15.42
N ALA A 128 21.79 -15.87 16.00
CA ALA A 128 21.75 -15.55 17.42
C ALA A 128 20.45 -14.83 17.82
N PHE A 129 19.97 -13.90 16.98
CA PHE A 129 18.72 -13.19 17.21
C PHE A 129 17.50 -14.12 17.14
N LEU A 130 17.39 -14.94 16.09
CA LEU A 130 16.31 -15.93 15.96
C LEU A 130 16.35 -16.97 17.10
N ALA A 131 17.54 -17.41 17.51
CA ALA A 131 17.71 -18.34 18.63
C ALA A 131 17.31 -17.72 19.97
N ALA A 132 17.66 -16.46 20.22
CA ALA A 132 17.20 -15.72 21.40
C ALA A 132 15.68 -15.60 21.43
N ARG A 133 15.07 -15.43 20.26
CA ARG A 133 13.62 -15.31 20.13
C ARG A 133 12.87 -16.62 20.28
N ALA A 134 13.40 -17.71 19.71
CA ALA A 134 12.85 -19.05 19.88
C ALA A 134 12.83 -19.44 21.38
N ARG A 135 13.89 -19.09 22.12
CA ARG A 135 13.93 -19.26 23.59
C ARG A 135 12.86 -18.43 24.33
N SER A 136 12.37 -17.35 23.71
CA SER A 136 11.33 -16.48 24.24
C SER A 136 9.91 -16.93 23.85
N GLY A 137 9.78 -18.07 23.17
CA GLY A 137 8.49 -18.64 22.75
C GLY A 137 7.96 -18.12 21.42
N ALA A 138 8.78 -17.43 20.61
CA ALA A 138 8.37 -17.02 19.26
C ALA A 138 8.43 -18.19 18.27
N GLU A 139 7.47 -18.25 17.36
CA GLU A 139 7.49 -19.21 16.24
C GLU A 139 8.74 -19.02 15.36
N ALA A 140 9.24 -20.15 14.85
CA ALA A 140 10.36 -20.16 13.93
C ALA A 140 9.94 -19.53 12.60
N SER A 141 10.49 -18.35 12.28
CA SER A 141 10.31 -17.75 10.96
C SER A 141 11.32 -18.37 9.98
N PRO A 142 10.92 -18.80 8.77
CA PRO A 142 11.82 -19.32 7.72
C PRO A 142 12.72 -18.24 7.09
N PHE A 143 12.88 -17.11 7.78
CA PHE A 143 13.40 -15.88 7.24
C PHE A 143 14.92 -15.81 7.15
N LYS A 144 15.40 -15.06 6.15
CA LYS A 144 16.84 -14.85 5.88
C LYS A 144 17.17 -13.35 5.91
N PRO A 145 17.64 -12.80 7.04
CA PRO A 145 17.96 -11.38 7.16
C PRO A 145 18.99 -10.85 6.15
N ALA A 146 19.92 -11.70 5.69
CA ALA A 146 20.84 -11.33 4.61
C ALA A 146 20.13 -10.97 3.30
N ILE A 147 18.98 -11.59 3.00
CA ILE A 147 18.17 -11.27 1.81
C ILE A 147 17.49 -9.92 2.00
N LEU A 148 16.94 -9.63 3.18
CA LEU A 148 16.39 -8.30 3.47
C LEU A 148 17.43 -7.22 3.28
N ARG A 149 18.58 -7.36 3.94
CA ARG A 149 19.64 -6.38 3.92
C ARG A 149 20.02 -6.06 2.49
N ARG A 150 20.16 -7.09 1.65
CA ARG A 150 20.42 -6.92 0.22
C ARG A 150 19.29 -6.18 -0.50
N ARG A 151 18.02 -6.51 -0.24
CA ARG A 151 16.86 -5.84 -0.87
C ARG A 151 16.72 -4.38 -0.44
N VAL A 152 16.79 -4.11 0.86
CA VAL A 152 16.77 -2.77 1.45
C VAL A 152 17.88 -1.90 0.86
N ARG A 153 19.13 -2.42 0.85
CA ARG A 153 20.26 -1.69 0.26
C ARG A 153 20.11 -1.49 -1.24
N ALA A 154 19.64 -2.50 -1.97
CA ALA A 154 19.40 -2.34 -3.41
C ALA A 154 18.41 -1.19 -3.69
N VAL A 155 17.41 -0.99 -2.84
CA VAL A 155 16.45 0.11 -2.97
C VAL A 155 17.04 1.46 -2.55
N ILE A 156 17.65 1.54 -1.37
CA ILE A 156 18.13 2.81 -0.82
C ILE A 156 19.36 3.32 -1.58
N ASP A 157 20.27 2.42 -1.96
CA ASP A 157 21.49 2.75 -2.72
C ASP A 157 21.22 3.00 -4.21
N LEU A 158 19.98 2.79 -4.66
CA LEU A 158 19.62 3.02 -6.06
C LEU A 158 19.83 4.52 -6.38
N PRO A 159 20.72 4.87 -7.34
CA PRO A 159 21.01 6.27 -7.65
C PRO A 159 19.73 7.02 -8.03
N GLU A 160 19.56 8.27 -7.61
CA GLU A 160 18.37 9.08 -7.94
C GLU A 160 18.04 9.10 -9.44
N GLN A 161 19.06 9.04 -10.31
CA GLN A 161 18.91 8.97 -11.78
C GLN A 161 18.45 7.61 -12.32
N LYS A 162 18.63 6.54 -11.54
CA LYS A 162 18.18 5.16 -11.86
C LYS A 162 16.93 4.76 -11.08
N ARG A 163 16.55 5.54 -10.05
CA ARG A 163 15.21 5.46 -9.47
C ARG A 163 14.26 5.83 -10.60
N PRO A 164 13.27 4.97 -10.94
CA PRO A 164 12.35 5.27 -12.03
C PRO A 164 11.77 6.67 -11.79
N SER A 165 12.07 7.62 -12.68
CA SER A 165 11.64 8.99 -12.49
C SER A 165 10.12 9.04 -12.52
N ILE A 166 9.55 9.77 -11.57
CA ILE A 166 8.11 10.00 -11.45
C ILE A 166 7.57 10.70 -12.72
N GLY A 167 8.38 11.50 -13.40
CA GLY A 167 8.04 12.09 -14.69
C GLY A 167 8.88 11.53 -15.83
N LYS A 168 8.22 10.87 -16.79
CA LYS A 168 8.40 10.97 -18.25
C LYS A 168 7.59 9.84 -18.87
N ASN A 169 6.47 10.20 -19.48
CA ASN A 169 5.73 9.32 -20.37
C ASN A 169 6.71 8.80 -21.42
N ASP A 170 6.63 7.50 -21.71
CA ASP A 170 6.78 7.10 -23.11
C ASP A 170 5.49 7.65 -23.78
N PRO A 171 5.61 8.53 -24.78
CA PRO A 171 4.46 9.10 -25.50
C PRO A 171 3.74 8.06 -26.35
N GLU A 172 4.25 6.84 -26.44
CA GLU A 172 3.53 5.71 -27.00
C GLU A 172 2.61 5.15 -25.93
N GLY A 173 1.38 5.66 -25.91
CA GLY A 173 0.24 4.92 -25.39
C GLY A 173 0.08 3.63 -26.19
N THR A 174 0.93 2.62 -25.92
CA THR A 174 0.64 1.25 -26.32
C THR A 174 -0.49 0.75 -25.42
N ASP A 175 -1.69 1.13 -25.83
CA ASP A 175 -2.87 0.33 -25.64
C ASP A 175 -2.65 -1.04 -26.30
N SER A 176 -3.42 -2.02 -25.83
CA SER A 176 -3.60 -3.37 -26.36
C SER A 176 -2.63 -4.47 -25.87
N ARG A 177 -3.12 -5.24 -24.87
CA ARG A 177 -2.74 -6.62 -24.54
C ARG A 177 -1.24 -6.87 -24.29
N VAL A 178 -0.72 -6.38 -23.16
CA VAL A 178 0.68 -6.62 -22.81
C VAL A 178 0.90 -8.08 -22.41
N GLU A 179 1.34 -8.89 -23.37
CA GLU A 179 2.05 -10.14 -23.12
C GLU A 179 3.32 -9.82 -22.32
N GLY A 180 3.22 -9.88 -21.00
CA GLY A 180 4.32 -9.59 -20.09
C GLY A 180 4.55 -10.73 -19.11
N THR A 181 5.81 -10.92 -18.71
CA THR A 181 6.21 -11.80 -17.62
C THR A 181 5.71 -11.28 -16.27
N GLU A 182 5.61 -12.15 -15.28
CA GLU A 182 5.23 -11.78 -13.90
C GLU A 182 6.10 -10.63 -13.34
N ALA A 183 7.39 -10.60 -13.68
CA ALA A 183 8.31 -9.56 -13.23
C ALA A 183 8.03 -8.18 -13.86
N GLU A 184 7.62 -8.15 -15.13
CA GLU A 184 7.26 -6.91 -15.84
C GLU A 184 5.96 -6.32 -15.29
N TRP A 185 4.98 -7.18 -14.99
CA TRP A 185 3.73 -6.77 -14.38
C TRP A 185 3.90 -6.28 -12.93
N ASP A 186 4.75 -6.94 -12.14
CA ASP A 186 5.12 -6.44 -10.80
C ASP A 186 5.84 -5.08 -10.88
N ALA A 187 6.68 -4.87 -11.90
CA ALA A 187 7.35 -3.59 -12.12
C ALA A 187 6.36 -2.49 -12.53
N PHE A 188 5.41 -2.80 -13.42
CA PHE A 188 4.34 -1.90 -13.84
C PHE A 188 3.43 -1.52 -12.67
N TYR A 189 3.00 -2.50 -11.87
CA TYR A 189 2.20 -2.25 -10.68
C TYR A 189 2.91 -1.34 -9.68
N ARG A 190 4.19 -1.61 -9.39
CA ARG A 190 5.00 -0.74 -8.52
C ARG A 190 5.13 0.67 -9.10
N ARG A 191 5.30 0.81 -10.42
CA ARG A 191 5.31 2.12 -11.09
C ARG A 191 3.99 2.88 -10.87
N ASN A 192 2.84 2.22 -11.02
CA ASN A 192 1.55 2.85 -10.78
C ASN A 192 1.33 3.24 -9.32
N LEU A 193 1.76 2.40 -8.37
CA LEU A 193 1.71 2.77 -6.95
C LEU A 193 2.58 3.99 -6.63
N ARG A 194 3.79 4.08 -7.21
CA ARG A 194 4.63 5.28 -7.08
C ARG A 194 3.92 6.52 -7.60
N ARG A 195 3.36 6.43 -8.81
CA ARG A 195 2.64 7.54 -9.45
C ARG A 195 1.47 8.02 -8.60
N ASN A 196 0.68 7.10 -8.06
CA ASN A 196 -0.43 7.42 -7.17
C ASN A 196 0.03 8.06 -5.86
N ALA A 197 1.17 7.61 -5.30
CA ALA A 197 1.73 8.21 -4.10
C ALA A 197 2.28 9.63 -4.36
N GLY A 198 2.93 9.85 -5.51
CA GLY A 198 3.39 11.16 -5.97
C GLY A 198 2.23 12.14 -6.18
N LEU A 199 1.18 11.71 -6.89
CA LEU A 199 -0.07 12.46 -7.06
C LEU A 199 -0.66 12.90 -5.73
N ARG A 200 -0.88 11.96 -4.80
CA ARG A 200 -1.45 12.27 -3.47
C ARG A 200 -0.60 13.30 -2.72
N ARG A 201 0.72 13.09 -2.67
CA ARG A 201 1.63 14.02 -2.00
C ARG A 201 1.56 15.41 -2.62
N SER A 202 1.55 15.50 -3.95
CA SER A 202 1.46 16.79 -4.64
C SER A 202 0.14 17.50 -4.33
N ILE A 203 -0.99 16.77 -4.36
CA ILE A 203 -2.31 17.32 -4.00
C ILE A 203 -2.30 17.83 -2.56
N GLU A 204 -1.85 17.01 -1.63
CA GLU A 204 -1.80 17.36 -0.20
C GLU A 204 -0.93 18.60 0.06
N MET A 205 0.23 18.71 -0.60
CA MET A 205 1.11 19.88 -0.49
C MET A 205 0.48 21.15 -1.06
N SER A 206 -0.11 21.07 -2.25
CA SER A 206 -0.81 22.19 -2.90
C SER A 206 -1.96 22.70 -2.04
N VAL A 207 -2.78 21.79 -1.53
CA VAL A 207 -3.93 22.11 -0.65
C VAL A 207 -3.46 22.73 0.65
N ALA A 208 -2.41 22.20 1.27
CA ALA A 208 -1.82 22.79 2.46
C ALA A 208 -1.19 24.17 2.20
N GLY A 209 -0.77 24.43 0.96
CA GLY A 209 -0.34 25.75 0.48
C GLY A 209 -1.48 26.75 0.30
N GLY A 210 -2.74 26.31 0.43
CA GLY A 210 -3.94 27.11 0.25
C GLY A 210 -4.54 27.05 -1.16
N GLU A 211 -4.09 26.13 -2.01
CA GLU A 211 -4.68 25.91 -3.34
C GLU A 211 -6.02 25.17 -3.24
N GLU A 212 -6.91 25.47 -4.19
CA GLU A 212 -8.18 24.76 -4.32
C GLU A 212 -7.94 23.32 -4.81
N HIS A 213 -8.70 22.34 -4.28
CA HIS A 213 -8.55 20.92 -4.59
C HIS A 213 -8.53 20.61 -6.10
N GLY A 214 -9.34 21.30 -6.91
CA GLY A 214 -9.37 21.10 -8.36
C GLY A 214 -8.05 21.48 -9.03
N THR A 215 -7.52 22.68 -8.70
CA THR A 215 -6.23 23.15 -9.19
C THR A 215 -5.07 22.29 -8.71
N ALA A 216 -5.07 21.92 -7.42
CA ALA A 216 -4.08 21.02 -6.84
C ALA A 216 -4.04 19.66 -7.54
N PHE A 217 -5.20 19.13 -7.91
CA PHE A 217 -5.32 17.88 -8.66
C PHE A 217 -4.77 18.00 -10.09
N GLU A 218 -5.14 19.05 -10.83
CA GLU A 218 -4.63 19.27 -12.18
C GLU A 218 -3.12 19.53 -12.22
N GLU A 219 -2.58 20.29 -11.27
CA GLU A 219 -1.15 20.51 -11.14
C GLU A 219 -0.40 19.23 -10.78
N ALA A 220 -0.96 18.40 -9.89
CA ALA A 220 -0.42 17.09 -9.57
C ALA A 220 -0.38 16.20 -10.82
N LEU A 221 -1.48 16.10 -11.58
CA LEU A 221 -1.52 15.36 -12.84
C LEU A 221 -0.44 15.84 -13.82
N ARG A 222 -0.31 17.16 -14.00
CA ARG A 222 0.71 17.77 -14.86
C ARG A 222 2.14 17.47 -14.41
N SER A 223 2.39 17.54 -13.09
CA SER A 223 3.70 17.23 -12.49
C SER A 223 4.10 15.76 -12.70
N GLU A 224 3.10 14.88 -12.73
CA GLU A 224 3.22 13.44 -12.97
C GLU A 224 3.17 13.08 -14.47
N GLY A 225 3.16 14.11 -15.34
CA GLY A 225 3.07 13.97 -16.79
C GLY A 225 1.76 13.35 -17.28
N ILE A 226 0.70 13.29 -16.48
CA ILE A 226 -0.62 12.85 -16.93
C ILE A 226 -1.26 14.03 -17.67
N THR A 227 -1.17 14.01 -19.00
CA THR A 227 -1.80 15.01 -19.86
C THR A 227 -3.23 14.64 -20.25
N GLU A 228 -3.59 13.36 -20.22
CA GLU A 228 -4.93 12.86 -20.54
C GLU A 228 -5.36 11.84 -19.49
N LEU A 229 -6.56 12.01 -18.94
CA LEU A 229 -7.19 11.02 -18.06
C LEU A 229 -7.84 9.94 -18.95
N PRO A 230 -7.62 8.64 -18.67
CA PRO A 230 -8.25 7.57 -19.43
C PRO A 230 -9.77 7.72 -19.45
N GLY A 231 -10.37 7.78 -20.64
CA GLY A 231 -11.82 7.94 -20.83
C GLY A 231 -12.33 9.38 -20.91
N MET A 232 -11.46 10.40 -20.79
CA MET A 232 -11.79 11.76 -21.19
C MET A 232 -11.28 12.00 -22.61
N GLU A 233 -12.04 11.58 -23.60
CA GLU A 233 -11.94 12.16 -24.92
C GLU A 233 -12.34 13.64 -24.78
N VAL A 234 -11.34 14.51 -24.66
CA VAL A 234 -11.56 15.94 -24.84
C VAL A 234 -12.06 16.06 -26.28
N PRO A 235 -13.30 16.51 -26.52
CA PRO A 235 -13.77 16.69 -27.88
C PRO A 235 -12.78 17.61 -28.58
N GLU A 236 -12.22 17.17 -29.70
CA GLU A 236 -11.35 18.02 -30.50
C GLU A 236 -12.08 19.36 -30.74
N GLU A 237 -11.53 20.45 -30.21
CA GLU A 237 -11.97 21.79 -30.56
C GLU A 237 -11.67 21.98 -32.06
N GLY A 238 -12.66 21.62 -32.88
CA GLY A 238 -12.67 21.90 -34.30
C GLY A 238 -12.58 23.41 -34.53
N PRO A 239 -11.92 23.85 -35.62
CA PRO A 239 -11.62 25.25 -35.82
C PRO A 239 -12.91 26.01 -36.14
N GLY A 240 -13.26 26.96 -35.26
CA GLY A 240 -14.08 28.15 -35.51
C GLY A 240 -15.26 27.98 -36.47
N GLY A 241 -16.45 27.78 -35.91
CA GLY A 241 -17.73 27.92 -36.62
C GLY A 241 -18.71 28.72 -35.77
N GLU A 242 -18.74 30.02 -36.06
CA GLU A 242 -19.86 30.98 -36.01
C GLU A 242 -20.87 30.92 -34.85
N ASP A 243 -21.03 32.09 -34.21
CA ASP A 243 -22.06 32.46 -33.25
C ASP A 243 -23.46 31.95 -33.66
N ASP A 244 -24.00 30.99 -32.91
CA ASP A 244 -25.44 30.82 -32.77
C ASP A 244 -25.79 30.99 -31.29
N ASP A 245 -26.39 32.14 -30.98
CA ASP A 245 -27.08 32.43 -29.74
C ASP A 245 -28.16 31.36 -29.48
N VAL A 246 -27.89 30.42 -28.58
CA VAL A 246 -28.92 29.56 -27.99
C VAL A 246 -28.93 29.78 -26.49
N ASP A 247 -29.80 30.70 -26.09
CA ASP A 247 -30.27 30.89 -24.73
C ASP A 247 -30.91 29.61 -24.17
N GLU A 248 -30.65 29.41 -22.86
CA GLU A 248 -31.51 28.75 -21.87
C GLU A 248 -31.70 27.21 -21.89
N GLU A 249 -31.29 26.62 -20.76
CA GLU A 249 -31.88 25.44 -20.09
C GLU A 249 -31.96 24.11 -20.87
N GLN A 250 -30.85 23.38 -20.95
CA GLN A 250 -30.93 21.91 -20.92
C GLN A 250 -31.02 21.45 -19.46
N GLY A 251 -32.24 21.58 -18.92
CA GLY A 251 -32.67 20.83 -17.76
C GLY A 251 -32.38 19.35 -17.99
N TRP A 252 -31.84 18.70 -16.98
CA TRP A 252 -31.81 17.25 -16.93
C TRP A 252 -33.27 16.81 -16.91
N ASP A 253 -33.80 16.38 -18.05
CA ASP A 253 -35.12 15.75 -18.15
C ASP A 253 -35.09 14.47 -17.33
N VAL A 254 -35.42 14.61 -16.04
CA VAL A 254 -35.85 13.50 -15.20
C VAL A 254 -37.19 13.07 -15.78
N PRO A 255 -37.35 11.82 -16.27
CA PRO A 255 -38.61 11.36 -16.82
C PRO A 255 -39.70 11.51 -15.76
N ASP A 256 -40.62 12.43 -16.01
CA ASP A 256 -41.70 12.82 -15.12
C ASP A 256 -42.86 11.85 -15.32
N GLU A 257 -42.71 10.62 -14.84
CA GLU A 257 -43.82 9.67 -14.67
C GLU A 257 -43.36 8.55 -13.72
N VAL A 258 -43.63 8.74 -12.42
CA VAL A 258 -43.60 7.67 -11.43
C VAL A 258 -44.76 6.72 -11.75
N ASN A 259 -44.52 5.78 -12.67
CA ASN A 259 -45.45 4.70 -12.92
C ASN A 259 -45.43 3.76 -11.70
N THR A 260 -46.38 3.97 -10.78
CA THR A 260 -46.62 3.13 -9.60
C THR A 260 -47.31 1.81 -9.96
N GLU A 261 -46.88 1.14 -11.03
CA GLU A 261 -47.38 -0.18 -11.42
C GLU A 261 -46.23 -1.19 -11.47
N SER A 262 -46.11 -1.93 -10.37
CA SER A 262 -45.45 -3.24 -10.21
C SER A 262 -43.96 -3.33 -10.65
N PRO A 263 -43.03 -3.73 -9.76
CA PRO A 263 -41.64 -3.94 -10.15
C PRO A 263 -41.59 -5.11 -11.15
N ALA A 264 -41.48 -4.79 -12.45
CA ALA A 264 -40.97 -5.73 -13.41
C ALA A 264 -39.54 -6.07 -12.95
N ALA A 265 -39.38 -7.30 -12.48
CA ALA A 265 -38.13 -7.83 -11.96
C ALA A 265 -36.99 -7.52 -12.93
N VAL A 266 -35.95 -6.83 -12.46
CA VAL A 266 -34.64 -6.80 -13.11
C VAL A 266 -34.04 -8.18 -12.87
N PRO A 267 -33.87 -9.07 -13.87
CA PRO A 267 -33.25 -10.37 -13.65
C PRO A 267 -31.87 -10.35 -14.30
N HIS A 268 -30.96 -9.59 -13.70
CA HIS A 268 -29.55 -9.91 -13.70
C HIS A 268 -29.12 -9.86 -12.23
N GLU A 269 -29.31 -10.98 -11.52
CA GLU A 269 -28.61 -11.19 -10.26
C GLU A 269 -27.12 -11.04 -10.57
N LEU A 270 -26.50 -9.94 -10.14
CA LEU A 270 -25.04 -9.81 -10.12
C LEU A 270 -24.50 -10.94 -9.25
N ARG A 271 -24.20 -12.09 -9.86
CA ARG A 271 -23.63 -13.24 -9.18
C ARG A 271 -22.15 -13.02 -9.08
N PHE A 272 -21.73 -12.47 -7.95
CA PHE A 272 -20.32 -12.44 -7.61
C PHE A 272 -19.80 -13.88 -7.50
N PRO A 273 -18.59 -14.18 -8.01
CA PRO A 273 -17.95 -15.45 -7.76
C PRO A 273 -17.93 -15.75 -6.24
N PRO A 274 -18.14 -17.00 -5.79
CA PRO A 274 -18.31 -17.32 -4.36
C PRO A 274 -17.17 -16.83 -3.46
N LEU A 275 -15.95 -16.74 -3.99
CA LEU A 275 -14.80 -16.23 -3.27
C LEU A 275 -14.85 -14.70 -3.06
N VAL A 276 -15.38 -13.97 -4.04
CA VAL A 276 -15.59 -12.51 -3.95
C VAL A 276 -16.73 -12.20 -2.97
N GLU A 277 -17.83 -12.96 -3.02
CA GLU A 277 -18.93 -12.83 -2.07
C GLU A 277 -18.47 -13.08 -0.62
N ARG A 278 -17.76 -14.20 -0.37
CA ARG A 278 -17.16 -14.47 0.96
C ARG A 278 -16.20 -13.36 1.40
N SER A 279 -15.49 -12.72 0.48
CA SER A 279 -14.55 -11.64 0.84
C SER A 279 -15.30 -10.41 1.37
N GLN A 280 -16.48 -10.11 0.80
CA GLN A 280 -17.33 -9.02 1.27
C GLN A 280 -17.86 -9.29 2.69
N ASP A 281 -18.21 -10.54 3.01
CA ASP A 281 -18.62 -10.91 4.37
C ASP A 281 -17.50 -10.65 5.39
N VAL A 282 -16.24 -10.93 5.04
CA VAL A 282 -15.09 -10.64 5.91
C VAL A 282 -14.83 -9.14 6.01
N VAL A 283 -15.03 -8.36 4.94
CA VAL A 283 -14.98 -6.89 4.98
C VAL A 283 -15.99 -6.34 5.99
N CYS A 284 -17.25 -6.78 5.91
CA CYS A 284 -18.30 -6.38 6.83
C CYS A 284 -17.95 -6.73 8.28
N GLN A 285 -17.49 -7.97 8.52
CA GLN A 285 -17.07 -8.41 9.86
C GLN A 285 -15.90 -7.60 10.41
N ALA A 286 -14.90 -7.28 9.56
CA ALA A 286 -13.77 -6.46 9.96
C ALA A 286 -14.21 -5.04 10.31
N MET A 287 -15.03 -4.40 9.47
CA MET A 287 -15.57 -3.06 9.72
C MET A 287 -16.39 -3.01 11.01
N ASP A 288 -17.23 -4.01 11.25
CA ASP A 288 -18.02 -4.11 12.48
C ASP A 288 -17.14 -4.30 13.71
N ALA A 289 -16.08 -5.11 13.61
CA ALA A 289 -15.14 -5.35 14.70
C ALA A 289 -14.34 -4.11 15.10
N VAL A 290 -14.26 -3.09 14.23
CA VAL A 290 -13.41 -1.90 14.46
C VAL A 290 -14.19 -0.58 14.59
N LYS A 291 -15.53 -0.65 14.57
CA LYS A 291 -16.41 0.51 14.81
C LYS A 291 -15.99 1.25 16.08
N GLY A 292 -15.61 2.53 15.93
CA GLY A 292 -15.20 3.40 17.02
C GLY A 292 -13.69 3.71 17.11
N SER A 293 -12.87 3.15 16.23
CA SER A 293 -11.47 3.56 16.06
C SER A 293 -11.38 5.00 15.54
N ARG A 294 -10.79 5.91 16.31
CA ARG A 294 -10.61 7.33 15.94
C ARG A 294 -9.28 7.65 15.28
N SER A 295 -8.28 6.78 15.43
CA SER A 295 -6.98 6.99 14.79
C SER A 295 -6.97 6.24 13.46
N PRO A 296 -6.67 6.93 12.33
CA PRO A 296 -6.43 6.28 11.03
C PRO A 296 -5.39 5.15 11.11
N LEU A 297 -4.53 5.20 12.13
CA LEU A 297 -3.33 4.37 12.30
C LEU A 297 -3.49 3.23 13.31
N SER A 298 -4.69 3.02 13.86
CA SER A 298 -4.90 1.97 14.87
C SER A 298 -4.79 0.55 14.27
N PRO A 299 -4.42 -0.48 15.07
CA PRO A 299 -4.44 -1.89 14.66
C PRO A 299 -5.74 -2.31 13.94
N ALA A 300 -6.85 -1.74 14.39
CA ALA A 300 -8.19 -1.94 13.86
C ALA A 300 -8.29 -1.44 12.41
N ASN A 301 -7.75 -0.27 12.12
CA ASN A 301 -7.74 0.28 10.76
C ASN A 301 -6.79 -0.49 9.84
N VAL A 302 -5.68 -1.04 10.38
CA VAL A 302 -4.78 -1.93 9.62
C VAL A 302 -5.50 -3.21 9.21
N LEU A 303 -6.25 -3.80 10.16
CA LEU A 303 -7.07 -4.97 9.90
C LEU A 303 -8.06 -4.69 8.76
N CYS A 304 -8.81 -3.59 8.83
CA CYS A 304 -9.74 -3.21 7.79
C CYS A 304 -9.07 -2.90 6.45
N ALA A 305 -7.95 -2.17 6.45
CA ALA A 305 -7.20 -1.89 5.23
C ALA A 305 -6.71 -3.19 4.57
N GLY A 306 -6.16 -4.13 5.34
CA GLY A 306 -5.74 -5.43 4.84
C GLY A 306 -6.89 -6.25 4.24
N VAL A 307 -8.04 -6.29 4.92
CA VAL A 307 -9.23 -7.00 4.42
C VAL A 307 -9.79 -6.34 3.15
N LEU A 308 -9.77 -5.01 3.06
CA LEU A 308 -10.18 -4.28 1.85
C LEU A 308 -9.22 -4.50 0.68
N GLU A 309 -7.91 -4.54 0.92
CA GLU A 309 -6.90 -4.88 -0.08
C GLU A 309 -7.05 -6.33 -0.56
N MET A 310 -7.37 -7.26 0.36
CA MET A 310 -7.72 -8.63 0.02
C MET A 310 -8.92 -8.68 -0.91
N ALA A 311 -10.04 -8.10 -0.51
CA ALA A 311 -11.29 -8.12 -1.28
C ALA A 311 -11.14 -7.42 -2.64
N GLY A 312 -10.45 -6.28 -2.69
CA GLY A 312 -10.18 -5.54 -3.92
C GLY A 312 -9.25 -6.27 -4.88
N GLY A 313 -8.23 -6.98 -4.37
CA GLY A 313 -7.38 -7.84 -5.19
C GLY A 313 -8.15 -9.06 -5.71
N LEU A 314 -9.00 -9.67 -4.89
CA LEU A 314 -9.83 -10.79 -5.29
C LEU A 314 -10.88 -10.38 -6.33
N SER A 315 -11.56 -9.25 -6.15
CA SER A 315 -12.52 -8.79 -7.17
C SER A 315 -11.81 -8.55 -8.49
N GLN A 316 -10.69 -7.83 -8.51
CA GLN A 316 -9.98 -7.54 -9.77
C GLN A 316 -9.31 -8.77 -10.42
N ALA A 317 -9.00 -9.82 -9.64
CA ALA A 317 -8.41 -11.06 -10.17
C ALA A 317 -9.45 -12.06 -10.68
N ILE A 318 -10.72 -11.92 -10.29
CA ILE A 318 -11.78 -12.93 -10.47
C ILE A 318 -13.00 -12.33 -11.16
N SER A 319 -13.09 -11.01 -11.27
CA SER A 319 -14.08 -10.33 -12.11
C SER A 319 -13.83 -10.69 -13.58
N ASP A 320 -14.93 -10.99 -14.25
CA ASP A 320 -15.09 -11.39 -15.65
C ASP A 320 -14.84 -12.87 -15.96
N ASP A 321 -15.82 -13.67 -15.55
CA ASP A 321 -16.24 -14.91 -16.23
C ASP A 321 -17.60 -14.68 -16.94
N ASP A 322 -17.92 -13.42 -17.28
CA ASP A 322 -19.04 -13.15 -18.19
C ASP A 322 -18.61 -13.65 -19.57
N GLU A 323 -19.25 -14.71 -20.05
CA GLU A 323 -19.00 -15.38 -21.34
C GLU A 323 -19.07 -14.41 -22.56
N GLU A 324 -19.45 -13.14 -22.34
CA GLU A 324 -19.55 -12.06 -23.34
C GLU A 324 -18.37 -11.06 -23.34
N SER A 325 -17.44 -11.12 -22.38
CA SER A 325 -16.25 -10.26 -22.41
C SER A 325 -15.18 -10.83 -23.35
N GLU A 326 -15.03 -10.27 -24.54
CA GLU A 326 -13.96 -10.62 -25.51
C GLU A 326 -12.52 -10.25 -25.01
N LEU A 327 -12.41 -9.73 -23.79
CA LEU A 327 -11.16 -9.33 -23.17
C LEU A 327 -10.81 -10.31 -22.06
N ASP A 328 -10.08 -11.38 -22.41
CA ASP A 328 -9.38 -12.19 -21.43
C ASP A 328 -8.56 -11.29 -20.50
N THR A 329 -8.86 -11.32 -19.19
CA THR A 329 -8.07 -10.59 -18.20
C THR A 329 -6.60 -11.03 -18.33
N PRO A 330 -5.65 -10.12 -18.61
CA PRO A 330 -4.27 -10.51 -18.83
C PRO A 330 -3.70 -11.29 -17.63
N PHE A 331 -3.03 -12.42 -17.89
CA PHE A 331 -2.41 -13.26 -16.85
C PHE A 331 -1.62 -12.44 -15.81
N GLY A 332 -0.84 -11.48 -16.27
CA GLY A 332 -0.05 -10.63 -15.40
C GLY A 332 -0.88 -9.77 -14.45
N LEU A 333 -2.04 -9.28 -14.90
CA LEU A 333 -2.98 -8.57 -14.04
C LEU A 333 -3.54 -9.52 -12.97
N ILE A 334 -3.97 -10.73 -13.36
CA ILE A 334 -4.46 -11.76 -12.41
C ILE A 334 -3.41 -12.03 -11.33
N VAL A 335 -2.16 -12.28 -11.71
CA VAL A 335 -1.08 -12.56 -10.75
C VAL A 335 -0.81 -11.38 -9.83
N VAL A 336 -0.74 -10.16 -10.35
CA VAL A 336 -0.52 -8.95 -9.55
C VAL A 336 -1.66 -8.76 -8.54
N GLN A 337 -2.90 -8.98 -8.97
CA GLN A 337 -4.08 -8.79 -8.12
C GLN A 337 -4.21 -9.90 -7.07
N LEU A 338 -3.87 -11.15 -7.39
CA LEU A 338 -3.80 -12.21 -6.39
C LEU A 338 -2.65 -11.98 -5.38
N LYS A 339 -1.49 -11.47 -5.82
CA LYS A 339 -0.41 -11.06 -4.90
C LYS A 339 -0.83 -9.88 -4.02
N ARG A 340 -1.57 -8.93 -4.57
CA ARG A 340 -2.19 -7.85 -3.80
C ARG A 340 -3.15 -8.42 -2.75
N ALA A 341 -4.01 -9.36 -3.14
CA ALA A 341 -4.94 -9.98 -2.22
C ALA A 341 -4.21 -10.74 -1.09
N LEU A 342 -3.15 -11.48 -1.42
CA LEU A 342 -2.32 -12.20 -0.46
C LEU A 342 -1.66 -11.25 0.56
N ARG A 343 -1.13 -10.12 0.09
CA ARG A 343 -0.61 -9.05 0.97
C ARG A 343 -1.70 -8.50 1.89
N GLY A 344 -2.90 -8.30 1.37
CA GLY A 344 -4.06 -7.88 2.18
C GLY A 344 -4.40 -8.87 3.30
N VAL A 345 -4.42 -10.17 2.98
CA VAL A 345 -4.61 -11.25 3.98
C VAL A 345 -3.53 -11.19 5.05
N GLU A 346 -2.28 -11.12 4.63
CA GLU A 346 -1.16 -11.00 5.53
C GLU A 346 -1.35 -9.76 6.42
N PHE A 347 -1.75 -8.59 5.87
CA PHE A 347 -1.93 -7.29 6.60
C PHE A 347 -2.93 -7.46 7.72
N ALA A 348 -4.05 -8.08 7.36
CA ALA A 348 -5.12 -8.38 8.28
C ALA A 348 -4.64 -9.34 9.40
N LEU A 349 -3.95 -10.43 9.05
CA LEU A 349 -3.43 -11.41 10.02
C LEU A 349 -2.40 -10.79 10.98
N GLY A 350 -1.48 -9.96 10.47
CA GLY A 350 -0.46 -9.29 11.26
C GLY A 350 -1.03 -8.29 12.27
N ALA A 351 -2.20 -7.70 11.99
CA ALA A 351 -2.87 -6.75 12.87
C ALA A 351 -3.66 -7.39 14.03
N LEU A 352 -4.09 -8.64 13.88
CA LEU A 352 -4.96 -9.32 14.84
C LEU A 352 -4.41 -9.40 16.28
N PRO A 353 -3.12 -9.70 16.52
CA PRO A 353 -2.58 -9.72 17.89
C PRO A 353 -2.75 -8.39 18.62
N ALA A 354 -2.42 -7.28 17.96
CA ALA A 354 -2.55 -5.94 18.54
C ALA A 354 -4.03 -5.54 18.75
N CYS A 355 -4.94 -5.99 17.87
CA CYS A 355 -6.38 -5.83 18.06
C CYS A 355 -6.89 -6.55 19.32
N ARG A 356 -6.36 -7.74 19.62
CA ARG A 356 -6.71 -8.53 20.82
C ARG A 356 -6.24 -7.85 22.11
N GLU A 357 -5.00 -7.37 22.12
CA GLU A 357 -4.42 -6.68 23.28
C GLU A 357 -5.15 -5.39 23.63
N GLY A 358 -5.61 -4.65 22.60
CA GLY A 358 -6.38 -3.43 22.78
C GLY A 358 -7.79 -3.63 23.37
N LYS A 359 -8.28 -4.87 23.53
CA LYS A 359 -9.66 -5.21 23.94
C LYS A 359 -10.75 -4.45 23.16
N ARG A 360 -10.48 -4.09 21.90
CA ARG A 360 -11.37 -3.21 21.10
C ARG A 360 -12.48 -3.96 20.39
N ALA A 361 -12.33 -5.27 20.20
CA ALA A 361 -13.31 -6.13 19.55
C ALA A 361 -13.64 -7.34 20.42
N GLU A 362 -14.82 -7.93 20.24
CA GLU A 362 -15.17 -9.21 20.85
C GLU A 362 -14.22 -10.31 20.34
N THR A 363 -13.60 -11.06 21.28
CA THR A 363 -12.59 -12.08 20.97
C THR A 363 -13.09 -13.10 19.94
N GLY A 364 -14.37 -13.49 20.00
CA GLY A 364 -14.97 -14.43 19.06
C GLY A 364 -15.05 -13.91 17.61
N SER A 365 -15.22 -12.61 17.41
CA SER A 365 -15.25 -11.99 16.08
C SER A 365 -13.84 -11.97 15.47
N LEU A 366 -12.81 -11.65 16.26
CA LEU A 366 -11.42 -11.67 15.80
C LEU A 366 -10.92 -13.09 15.48
N GLU A 367 -11.34 -14.11 16.24
CA GLU A 367 -11.03 -15.51 15.94
C GLU A 367 -11.68 -15.99 14.64
N ARG A 368 -12.93 -15.59 14.38
CA ARG A 368 -13.62 -15.89 13.12
C ARG A 368 -12.91 -15.23 11.94
N ILE A 369 -12.56 -13.95 12.06
CA ILE A 369 -11.81 -13.22 11.04
C ILE A 369 -10.45 -13.90 10.78
N GLU A 370 -9.70 -14.28 11.83
CA GLU A 370 -8.42 -15.00 11.66
C GLU A 370 -8.59 -16.28 10.85
N LYS A 371 -9.61 -17.08 11.20
CA LYS A 371 -9.87 -18.36 10.54
C LYS A 371 -10.19 -18.16 9.06
N GLU A 372 -11.07 -17.22 8.73
CA GLU A 372 -11.41 -16.93 7.32
C GLU A 372 -10.20 -16.41 6.55
N LEU A 373 -9.42 -15.50 7.13
CA LEU A 373 -8.20 -14.98 6.49
C LEU A 373 -7.18 -16.08 6.16
N ARG A 374 -7.00 -17.07 7.04
CA ARG A 374 -6.14 -18.22 6.76
C ARG A 374 -6.67 -19.08 5.60
N VAL A 375 -7.99 -19.27 5.53
CA VAL A 375 -8.61 -19.96 4.39
C VAL A 375 -8.39 -19.18 3.09
N PHE A 376 -8.58 -17.86 3.11
CA PHE A 376 -8.29 -17.00 1.96
C PHE A 376 -6.81 -17.09 1.54
N GLN A 377 -5.88 -17.14 2.50
CA GLN A 377 -4.45 -17.31 2.21
C GLN A 377 -4.21 -18.55 1.35
N ASP A 378 -4.73 -19.70 1.79
CA ASP A 378 -4.57 -20.98 1.10
C ASP A 378 -5.25 -20.98 -0.27
N GLU A 379 -6.47 -20.43 -0.37
CA GLU A 379 -7.24 -20.34 -1.62
C GLU A 379 -6.58 -19.40 -2.65
N ILE A 380 -6.02 -18.27 -2.21
CA ILE A 380 -5.26 -17.33 -3.06
C ILE A 380 -3.96 -17.98 -3.56
N LEU A 381 -3.22 -18.67 -2.67
CA LEU A 381 -2.00 -19.38 -3.07
C LEU A 381 -2.29 -20.50 -4.08
N ALA A 382 -3.38 -21.25 -3.88
CA ALA A 382 -3.83 -22.25 -4.83
C ALA A 382 -4.18 -21.63 -6.19
N ARG A 383 -4.91 -20.50 -6.21
CA ARG A 383 -5.22 -19.78 -7.44
C ARG A 383 -3.98 -19.23 -8.15
N LEU A 384 -3.01 -18.68 -7.41
CA LEU A 384 -1.73 -18.24 -7.96
C LEU A 384 -0.98 -19.40 -8.63
N ALA A 385 -0.98 -20.58 -8.01
CA ALA A 385 -0.36 -21.76 -8.59
C ALA A 385 -1.08 -22.19 -9.88
N THR A 386 -2.42 -22.22 -9.87
CA THR A 386 -3.23 -22.54 -11.06
C THR A 386 -2.98 -21.56 -12.19
N ALA A 387 -3.06 -20.25 -11.93
CA ALA A 387 -2.83 -19.22 -12.95
C ALA A 387 -1.45 -19.36 -13.61
N ARG A 388 -0.41 -19.64 -12.82
CA ARG A 388 0.95 -19.88 -13.35
C ARG A 388 1.04 -21.14 -14.20
N VAL A 389 0.36 -22.21 -13.81
CA VAL A 389 0.31 -23.47 -14.58
C VAL A 389 -0.43 -23.27 -15.90
N ASP A 390 -1.57 -22.57 -15.88
CA ASP A 390 -2.37 -22.34 -17.08
C ASP A 390 -1.63 -21.43 -18.07
N TRP A 391 -0.98 -20.37 -17.59
CA TRP A 391 -0.10 -19.56 -18.43
C TRP A 391 1.06 -20.35 -19.05
N ALA A 392 1.70 -21.24 -18.27
CA ALA A 392 2.78 -22.09 -18.78
C ALA A 392 2.30 -23.10 -19.83
N ARG A 393 1.04 -23.54 -19.75
CA ARG A 393 0.39 -24.39 -20.76
C ARG A 393 0.11 -23.60 -22.04
N ASP A 394 -0.45 -22.40 -21.93
CA ASP A 394 -0.80 -21.54 -23.06
C ASP A 394 0.43 -21.06 -23.85
N LYS A 395 1.55 -20.79 -23.17
CA LYS A 395 2.82 -20.41 -23.81
C LYS A 395 3.65 -21.59 -24.33
N GLY A 396 3.12 -22.82 -24.28
CA GLY A 396 3.67 -23.96 -25.01
C GLY A 396 4.95 -24.59 -24.43
N GLY A 397 5.25 -24.48 -23.13
CA GLY A 397 6.44 -25.17 -22.62
C GLY A 397 6.78 -25.08 -21.12
N ARG A 398 6.64 -26.24 -20.46
CA ARG A 398 7.34 -26.78 -19.26
C ARG A 398 7.53 -25.87 -18.04
N VAL A 399 6.74 -26.18 -17.00
CA VAL A 399 6.97 -25.84 -15.58
C VAL A 399 8.37 -26.26 -15.12
#